data_AF-A0A9N8HIG9-F1
#
_entry.id   AF-A0A9N8HIG9-F1
#
_cell.length_a   1.000
_cell.length_b   1.000
_cell.length_c   1.000
_cell.angle_alpha   90.00
_cell.angle_beta   90.00
_cell.angle_gamma   90.00
#
_symmetry.space_group_name_H-M   'P 1'
#
loop_
_entity.id
_entity.type
_entity.pdbx_description
1 polymer ?
#
loop_
_entity_poly.entity_id
_entity_poly.type
_entity_poly.pdbx_seq_one_letter_code
_entity_poly.pdbx_strand_id
1 'polypeptide(L)'
;MSIFSSGDPLNAIVCDVGQYATKIGFAGEDYPRAYFRSNVAAIREGDDPNAPKTKTTTTTSSNDDQKQKEKRRPIVDLNYDYYNRPICSRASDPKEWHDGNWETQNPVDATTGLWYDPHSYNESSGGGADWYDQLELMVQHGYKTSLANAQPENHPFLLMEKSYNPPPIRQQTLECLFEGALQMPAVFLAKDATLACYACGRTTGTVVDMGYGGTTVTPVYEGYVETKGIHRSPVGMLEMDERILQTLDHFGSKQKQPPFLPLYQVKHNKSTPRRADPFHHLARLYVAQGCREEGVGAAVDTTSTAVAFAARNAPFTLPDGQTVNIPPNHRFAVANLLLDKDEQERRDEIVEARKKKLSSYINDANANSDNDKETKVFTDASAVGISSTRRGRKRQASSPKKETPQPKTSFSNRLLQKACIPYLQTYLEEHLTASPLPAMVCDAAYRCDRDQQPQLLGNVVLAGGGACLGPTEQAVPDFLREKVETMIHAHTPGWRVKVLSPGITERKVCSWLGGSILGSLGTFHEMWITRAEYEEYGTAIVNRKCP
;
A
#
# COMPACT_ATOMS: atom_id res chain seq x y z
N MET A 1 -34.47 7.82 8.44
CA MET A 1 -34.35 9.23 8.85
C MET A 1 -32.97 9.68 8.42
N SER A 2 -32.87 10.79 7.68
CA SER A 2 -31.59 11.36 7.27
C SER A 2 -30.72 11.55 8.52
N ILE A 3 -29.58 10.87 8.59
CA ILE A 3 -28.63 11.00 9.71
C ILE A 3 -28.04 12.42 9.77
N PHE A 4 -28.21 13.19 8.70
CA PHE A 4 -27.56 14.47 8.51
C PHE A 4 -28.59 15.55 8.18
N SER A 5 -28.57 16.65 8.95
CA SER A 5 -29.46 17.78 8.72
C SER A 5 -29.21 18.36 7.33
N SER A 6 -30.27 18.49 6.55
CA SER A 6 -30.29 19.16 5.25
C SER A 6 -29.73 20.58 5.37
N GLY A 7 -28.51 20.83 4.90
CA GLY A 7 -27.98 22.20 4.85
C GLY A 7 -26.52 22.32 4.45
N ASP A 8 -25.62 21.58 5.09
CA ASP A 8 -24.17 21.67 4.82
C ASP A 8 -23.67 20.41 4.09
N PRO A 9 -22.88 20.55 3.00
CA PRO A 9 -22.25 19.41 2.38
C PRO A 9 -21.28 18.79 3.39
N LEU A 10 -21.54 17.55 3.79
CA LEU A 10 -20.58 16.79 4.58
C LEU A 10 -19.34 16.57 3.74
N ASN A 11 -18.25 17.26 4.08
CA ASN A 11 -16.97 17.07 3.44
C ASN A 11 -16.43 15.70 3.83
N ALA A 12 -16.57 14.71 2.94
CA ALA A 12 -15.99 13.39 3.12
C ALA A 12 -14.46 13.47 3.14
N ILE A 13 -13.83 12.58 3.91
CA ILE A 13 -12.39 12.39 3.92
C ILE A 13 -12.04 11.25 2.97
N VAL A 14 -10.98 11.45 2.18
CA VAL A 14 -10.46 10.48 1.21
C VAL A 14 -9.07 10.06 1.65
N CYS A 15 -8.88 8.75 1.85
CA CYS A 15 -7.65 8.15 2.36
C CYS A 15 -7.11 7.06 1.42
N ASP A 16 -5.88 7.21 0.94
CA ASP A 16 -5.13 6.20 0.18
C ASP A 16 -3.94 5.75 0.99
N VAL A 17 -3.96 4.56 1.59
CA VAL A 17 -2.76 3.97 2.21
C VAL A 17 -2.10 3.05 1.19
N GLY A 18 -1.20 3.63 0.39
CA GLY A 18 -0.35 2.87 -0.52
C GLY A 18 0.83 2.25 0.21
N GLN A 19 1.59 1.39 -0.47
CA GLN A 19 2.82 0.82 0.11
C GLN A 19 3.94 1.85 0.28
N TYR A 20 4.01 2.87 -0.59
CA TYR A 20 5.02 3.93 -0.47
C TYR A 20 4.56 5.05 0.45
N ALA A 21 3.40 5.62 0.15
CA ALA A 21 2.86 6.77 0.85
C ALA A 21 1.36 6.66 1.06
N THR A 22 0.96 7.19 2.21
CA THR A 22 -0.41 7.45 2.60
C THR A 22 -0.78 8.87 2.21
N LYS A 23 -1.95 9.03 1.59
CA LYS A 23 -2.51 10.32 1.18
C LYS A 23 -3.86 10.54 1.83
N ILE A 24 -4.07 11.67 2.49
CA ILE A 24 -5.34 12.00 3.15
C ILE A 24 -5.72 13.45 2.83
N GLY A 25 -6.98 13.69 2.48
CA GLY A 25 -7.52 15.03 2.21
C GLY A 25 -9.05 15.03 2.14
N PHE A 26 -9.64 16.18 1.83
CA PHE A 26 -11.10 16.28 1.67
C PHE A 26 -11.50 15.91 0.24
N ALA A 27 -12.69 15.33 0.10
CA ALA A 27 -13.31 15.15 -1.20
C ALA A 27 -13.58 16.50 -1.88
N GLY A 28 -13.40 16.56 -3.20
CA GLY A 28 -13.48 17.78 -4.00
C GLY A 28 -12.18 18.59 -4.06
N GLU A 29 -11.11 18.17 -3.39
CA GLU A 29 -9.78 18.78 -3.52
C GLU A 29 -8.97 18.10 -4.63
N ASP A 30 -8.14 18.88 -5.33
CA ASP A 30 -7.30 18.39 -6.44
C ASP A 30 -6.02 17.68 -5.98
N TYR A 31 -5.63 17.84 -4.70
CA TYR A 31 -4.43 17.23 -4.14
C TYR A 31 -4.62 16.92 -2.64
N PRO A 32 -4.06 15.81 -2.11
CA PRO A 32 -4.20 15.46 -0.71
C PRO A 32 -3.51 16.48 0.21
N ARG A 33 -4.14 16.81 1.34
CA ARG A 33 -3.54 17.68 2.36
C ARG A 33 -2.37 17.03 3.09
N ALA A 34 -2.47 15.73 3.35
CA ALA A 34 -1.42 14.91 3.93
C ALA A 34 -0.84 14.01 2.84
N TYR A 35 0.48 14.05 2.66
CA TYR A 35 1.21 13.07 1.86
C TYR A 35 2.45 12.66 2.65
N PHE A 36 2.47 11.41 3.10
CA PHE A 36 3.53 10.92 3.98
C PHE A 36 3.82 9.45 3.77
N ARG A 37 4.99 8.98 4.19
CA ARG A 37 5.40 7.58 3.97
C ARG A 37 4.56 6.58 4.78
N SER A 38 4.25 5.44 4.19
CA SER A 38 3.45 4.39 4.83
C SER A 38 4.31 3.48 5.70
N ASN A 39 5.09 4.07 6.61
CA ASN A 39 5.97 3.34 7.50
C ASN A 39 5.68 3.75 8.96
N VAL A 40 5.51 2.76 9.82
CA VAL A 40 5.39 2.94 11.26
C VAL A 40 6.71 2.51 11.90
N ALA A 41 7.29 3.36 12.73
CA ALA A 41 8.45 2.99 13.53
C ALA A 41 7.97 2.36 14.84
N ALA A 42 8.51 1.23 15.25
CA ALA A 42 8.20 0.57 16.51
C ALA A 42 9.45 0.54 17.40
N ILE A 43 9.31 0.99 18.64
CA ILE A 43 10.34 0.89 19.69
C ILE A 43 9.89 -0.10 20.77
N ARG A 44 10.83 -0.82 21.40
CA ARG A 44 10.50 -1.68 22.54
C ARG A 44 9.99 -0.84 23.71
N GLU A 45 8.95 -1.28 24.42
CA GLU A 45 8.38 -0.53 25.56
C GLU A 45 9.42 -0.19 26.64
N GLY A 46 10.40 -1.07 26.88
CA GLY A 46 11.50 -0.82 27.83
C GLY A 46 12.52 0.21 27.35
N ASP A 47 12.60 0.44 26.04
CA ASP A 47 13.50 1.41 25.40
C ASP A 47 12.80 2.74 25.10
N ASP A 48 11.46 2.85 25.26
CA ASP A 48 10.69 4.08 25.04
C ASP A 48 10.91 5.05 26.22
N PRO A 49 11.62 6.17 26.04
CA PRO A 49 11.87 7.14 27.10
C PRO A 49 10.60 7.93 27.51
N ASN A 50 9.50 7.81 26.75
CA ASN A 50 8.19 8.39 27.07
C ASN A 50 7.18 7.33 27.58
N ALA A 51 7.60 6.08 27.81
CA ALA A 51 6.74 5.08 28.41
C ALA A 51 6.28 5.56 29.81
N PRO A 52 5.00 5.38 30.17
CA PRO A 52 4.56 5.63 31.54
C PRO A 52 5.41 4.79 32.48
N LYS A 53 6.11 5.41 33.45
CA LYS A 53 6.83 4.69 34.50
C LYS A 53 5.81 3.96 35.38
N THR A 54 5.36 2.79 34.95
CA THR A 54 4.56 1.91 35.79
C THR A 54 5.45 1.46 36.94
N LYS A 55 5.02 1.73 38.17
CA LYS A 55 5.68 1.20 39.37
C LYS A 55 5.62 -0.33 39.28
N THR A 56 6.72 -0.97 38.95
CA THR A 56 6.88 -2.42 39.10
C THR A 56 6.84 -2.73 40.59
N THR A 57 5.67 -3.16 41.07
CA THR A 57 5.55 -3.78 42.38
C THR A 57 6.28 -5.12 42.29
N THR A 58 7.42 -5.22 42.96
CA THR A 58 8.21 -6.45 43.07
C THR A 58 7.42 -7.47 43.89
N THR A 59 6.56 -8.26 43.25
CA THR A 59 6.09 -9.53 43.81
C THR A 59 7.01 -10.63 43.33
N THR A 60 7.95 -11.01 44.19
CA THR A 60 8.67 -12.28 44.14
C THR A 60 7.68 -13.44 44.23
N SER A 61 7.48 -14.16 43.13
CA SER A 61 7.05 -15.58 43.16
C SER A 61 7.46 -16.29 41.87
N SER A 62 8.49 -17.13 42.02
CA SER A 62 8.72 -18.46 41.43
C SER A 62 8.14 -18.83 40.05
N ASN A 63 9.06 -19.22 39.16
CA ASN A 63 8.99 -20.29 38.16
C ASN A 63 7.68 -20.46 37.39
N ASP A 64 7.51 -19.68 36.32
CA ASP A 64 6.88 -20.13 35.09
C ASP A 64 7.65 -19.52 33.91
N ASP A 65 8.34 -20.35 33.12
CA ASP A 65 9.01 -19.98 31.87
C ASP A 65 7.97 -19.70 30.76
N GLN A 66 7.04 -18.79 31.00
CA GLN A 66 6.36 -18.09 29.93
C GLN A 66 7.23 -16.88 29.57
N LYS A 67 7.95 -16.96 28.45
CA LYS A 67 8.58 -15.79 27.83
C LYS A 67 7.53 -14.67 27.73
N GLN A 68 7.58 -13.70 28.64
CA GLN A 68 6.80 -12.47 28.52
C GLN A 68 7.17 -11.84 27.18
N LYS A 69 6.21 -11.81 26.24
CA LYS A 69 6.38 -11.18 24.94
C LYS A 69 6.74 -9.71 25.17
N GLU A 70 7.93 -9.29 24.73
CA GLU A 70 8.31 -7.88 24.71
C GLU A 70 7.30 -7.12 23.83
N LYS A 71 6.55 -6.18 24.42
CA LYS A 71 5.63 -5.32 23.68
C LYS A 71 6.40 -4.15 23.07
N ARG A 72 6.08 -3.79 21.83
CA ARG A 72 6.60 -2.60 21.14
C ARG A 72 5.52 -1.56 20.98
N ARG A 73 5.91 -0.30 21.00
CA ARG A 73 5.03 0.85 20.83
C ARG A 73 5.22 1.45 19.44
N PRO A 74 4.16 1.50 18.61
CA PRO A 74 4.24 2.14 17.29
C PRO A 74 4.24 3.67 17.41
N ILE A 75 5.03 4.31 16.57
CA ILE A 75 5.15 5.76 16.43
C ILE A 75 5.10 6.10 14.95
N VAL A 76 4.23 7.06 14.65
CA VAL A 76 4.08 7.63 13.31
C VAL A 76 4.80 8.98 13.31
N ASP A 77 6.13 8.94 13.18
CA ASP A 77 6.95 10.14 12.93
C ASP A 77 7.35 10.16 11.46
N LEU A 78 6.59 10.94 10.68
CA LEU A 78 6.56 10.89 9.21
C LEU A 78 7.01 12.17 8.52
N ASN A 79 7.23 13.24 9.29
CA ASN A 79 8.00 14.41 8.86
C ASN A 79 9.49 14.22 9.15
N TYR A 80 9.87 12.96 9.34
CA TYR A 80 11.16 12.58 9.83
C TYR A 80 12.17 12.62 8.69
N ASP A 81 13.18 13.47 8.82
CA ASP A 81 14.32 13.48 7.89
C ASP A 81 15.20 12.26 8.18
N TYR A 82 14.77 11.10 7.65
CA TYR A 82 15.40 9.79 7.80
C TYR A 82 16.87 9.79 7.40
N TYR A 83 17.29 10.81 6.63
CA TYR A 83 18.66 10.96 6.16
C TYR A 83 19.51 11.86 7.07
N ASN A 84 18.99 13.01 7.50
CA ASN A 84 19.77 14.01 8.23
C ASN A 84 19.65 13.97 9.76
N ARG A 85 18.66 13.26 10.32
CA ARG A 85 18.39 13.30 11.78
C ARG A 85 18.23 11.89 12.38
N PRO A 86 18.54 11.67 13.67
CA PRO A 86 18.16 10.47 14.44
C PRO A 86 16.78 10.54 15.14
N ILE A 87 15.90 9.51 15.01
CA ILE A 87 14.52 9.55 15.55
C ILE A 87 14.55 9.94 17.03
N CYS A 88 13.79 10.97 17.38
CA CYS A 88 13.84 11.60 18.68
C CYS A 88 12.52 11.44 19.42
N SER A 89 12.58 11.04 20.69
CA SER A 89 11.42 10.96 21.57
C SER A 89 10.97 12.34 22.10
N ARG A 90 11.84 13.37 22.06
CA ARG A 90 11.57 14.74 22.51
C ARG A 90 12.21 15.77 21.57
N ALA A 91 11.40 16.65 20.97
CA ALA A 91 11.85 17.69 20.04
C ALA A 91 12.76 18.79 20.66
N SER A 92 13.04 18.77 21.97
CA SER A 92 13.55 19.92 22.71
C SER A 92 14.97 19.81 23.32
N ASP A 93 15.62 18.64 23.35
CA ASP A 93 17.00 18.53 23.88
C ASP A 93 17.90 17.58 23.04
N PRO A 94 18.97 18.10 22.39
CA PRO A 94 20.00 17.33 21.68
C PRO A 94 20.71 16.22 22.48
N LYS A 95 20.67 16.27 23.82
CA LYS A 95 21.44 15.38 24.70
C LYS A 95 20.66 14.16 25.22
N GLU A 96 19.34 14.12 25.05
CA GLU A 96 18.46 12.98 25.42
C GLU A 96 18.18 12.06 24.21
N TRP A 97 19.12 11.99 23.27
CA TRP A 97 18.98 11.23 22.03
C TRP A 97 19.25 9.75 22.31
N HIS A 98 18.19 8.98 22.48
CA HIS A 98 18.27 7.54 22.64
C HIS A 98 18.06 6.84 21.28
N ASP A 99 19.14 6.25 20.76
CA ASP A 99 19.08 5.26 19.67
C ASP A 99 18.48 3.95 20.22
N GLY A 100 17.15 3.92 20.40
CA GLY A 100 16.44 2.67 20.70
C GLY A 100 16.59 1.65 19.57
N ASN A 101 16.26 0.38 19.84
CA ASN A 101 16.15 -0.66 18.81
C ASN A 101 14.88 -0.46 17.98
N TRP A 102 14.90 0.54 17.10
CA TRP A 102 13.79 0.86 16.19
C TRP A 102 13.66 -0.17 15.08
N GLU A 103 12.45 -0.61 14.82
CA GLU A 103 12.06 -1.37 13.63
C GLU A 103 11.03 -0.59 12.82
N THR A 104 11.10 -0.68 11.50
CA THR A 104 10.10 -0.07 10.62
C THR A 104 9.17 -1.15 10.10
N GLN A 105 7.86 -0.90 10.19
CA GLN A 105 6.80 -1.77 9.67
C GLN A 105 6.00 -1.00 8.62
N ASN A 106 5.48 -1.72 7.63
CA ASN A 106 4.59 -1.17 6.61
C ASN A 106 3.27 -1.94 6.71
N PRO A 107 2.11 -1.27 6.79
CA PRO A 107 0.84 -1.97 6.91
C PRO A 107 0.47 -2.70 5.62
N VAL A 108 1.06 -2.31 4.48
CA VAL A 108 0.88 -2.97 3.19
C VAL A 108 2.08 -3.88 2.94
N ASP A 109 1.87 -5.20 3.03
CA ASP A 109 2.93 -6.17 2.81
C ASP A 109 3.42 -6.13 1.37
N ALA A 110 4.75 -6.07 1.21
CA ALA A 110 5.38 -5.97 -0.09
C ALA A 110 5.18 -7.22 -0.94
N THR A 111 5.01 -8.39 -0.32
CA THR A 111 4.89 -9.68 -1.01
C THR A 111 3.49 -9.88 -1.60
N THR A 112 2.47 -9.72 -0.76
CA THR A 112 1.06 -9.97 -1.06
C THR A 112 0.33 -8.73 -1.56
N GLY A 113 0.84 -7.53 -1.26
CA GLY A 113 0.17 -6.25 -1.53
C GLY A 113 -1.09 -6.03 -0.70
N LEU A 114 -1.29 -6.84 0.36
CA LEU A 114 -2.44 -6.76 1.25
C LEU A 114 -2.10 -5.93 2.49
N TRP A 115 -3.15 -5.40 3.11
CA TRP A 115 -3.08 -4.68 4.38
C TRP A 115 -2.92 -5.65 5.55
N TYR A 116 -1.80 -6.36 5.54
CA TYR A 116 -1.57 -7.48 6.42
C TYR A 116 -0.11 -7.91 6.35
N ASP A 117 0.62 -7.89 7.47
CA ASP A 117 1.97 -8.44 7.53
C ASP A 117 1.95 -9.87 8.11
N PRO A 118 2.11 -10.93 7.30
CA PRO A 118 2.19 -12.31 7.78
C PRO A 118 3.41 -12.60 8.67
N HIS A 119 4.47 -11.78 8.57
CA HIS A 119 5.73 -11.96 9.28
C HIS A 119 5.88 -11.14 10.55
N SER A 120 5.03 -10.12 10.75
CA SER A 120 4.92 -9.40 12.03
C SER A 120 4.62 -10.34 13.20
N TYR A 121 4.07 -11.53 12.91
CA TYR A 121 3.81 -12.61 13.87
C TYR A 121 4.89 -13.71 13.86
N ASN A 122 6.17 -13.38 13.72
CA ASN A 122 7.20 -14.29 14.21
C ASN A 122 7.17 -14.26 15.74
N GLU A 123 6.86 -15.39 16.38
CA GLU A 123 6.88 -15.53 17.84
C GLU A 123 8.24 -15.17 18.46
N SER A 124 9.30 -15.16 17.64
CA SER A 124 10.67 -14.76 17.94
C SER A 124 10.95 -13.25 17.79
N SER A 125 10.13 -12.49 17.06
CA SER A 125 10.39 -11.06 16.74
C SER A 125 9.79 -10.07 17.74
N GLY A 126 9.05 -10.52 18.76
CA GLY A 126 8.53 -9.68 19.84
C GLY A 126 7.59 -8.56 19.39
N GLY A 127 6.28 -8.80 19.42
CA GLY A 127 5.23 -7.78 19.61
C GLY A 127 5.35 -6.46 18.84
N GLY A 128 5.37 -6.48 17.50
CA GLY A 128 5.03 -5.31 16.69
C GLY A 128 3.58 -4.84 16.90
N ALA A 129 3.27 -3.62 16.48
CA ALA A 129 1.88 -3.15 16.45
C ALA A 129 1.09 -3.97 15.44
N ASP A 130 -0.12 -4.39 15.80
CA ASP A 130 -0.99 -5.11 14.88
C ASP A 130 -1.24 -4.23 13.63
N TRP A 131 -1.44 -4.82 12.46
CA TRP A 131 -1.72 -4.04 11.24
C TRP A 131 -2.97 -3.14 11.45
N TYR A 132 -3.90 -3.59 12.30
CA TYR A 132 -5.05 -2.84 12.80
C TYR A 132 -4.64 -1.52 13.49
N ASP A 133 -3.67 -1.60 14.41
CA ASP A 133 -3.13 -0.44 15.10
C ASP A 133 -2.40 0.49 14.11
N GLN A 134 -1.71 -0.08 13.11
CA GLN A 134 -0.98 0.70 12.12
C GLN A 134 -1.91 1.55 11.24
N LEU A 135 -3.04 0.99 10.79
CA LEU A 135 -4.07 1.75 10.06
C LEU A 135 -4.59 2.91 10.91
N GLU A 136 -5.04 2.59 12.13
CA GLU A 136 -5.58 3.58 13.05
C GLU A 136 -4.61 4.75 13.25
N LEU A 137 -3.33 4.45 13.50
CA LEU A 137 -2.30 5.45 13.73
C LEU A 137 -2.00 6.30 12.50
N MET A 138 -1.98 5.71 11.30
CA MET A 138 -1.77 6.48 10.06
C MET A 138 -2.93 7.44 9.82
N VAL A 139 -4.16 7.00 10.02
CA VAL A 139 -5.35 7.84 9.84
C VAL A 139 -5.35 8.97 10.87
N GLN A 140 -5.17 8.65 12.16
CA GLN A 140 -5.05 9.64 13.23
C GLN A 140 -3.94 10.65 12.95
N HIS A 141 -2.79 10.20 12.43
CA HIS A 141 -1.70 11.09 12.05
C HIS A 141 -2.11 12.06 10.95
N GLY A 142 -2.78 11.62 9.89
CA GLY A 142 -3.24 12.52 8.84
C GLY A 142 -4.28 13.53 9.33
N TYR A 143 -5.20 13.11 10.21
CA TYR A 143 -6.12 14.04 10.88
C TYR A 143 -5.38 15.10 11.69
N LYS A 144 -4.41 14.68 12.50
CA LYS A 144 -3.65 15.57 13.39
C LYS A 144 -2.74 16.54 12.63
N THR A 145 -2.08 16.09 11.56
CA THR A 145 -1.07 16.90 10.87
C THR A 145 -1.65 17.83 9.82
N SER A 146 -2.73 17.41 9.14
CA SER A 146 -3.09 18.01 7.84
C SER A 146 -4.56 18.38 7.69
N LEU A 147 -5.46 17.87 8.54
CA LEU A 147 -6.91 18.09 8.43
C LEU A 147 -7.48 19.13 9.42
N ALA A 148 -6.72 20.18 9.76
CA ALA A 148 -7.21 21.39 10.47
C ALA A 148 -8.12 21.13 11.70
N ASN A 149 -7.80 20.14 12.53
CA ASN A 149 -8.58 19.71 13.72
C ASN A 149 -9.92 19.01 13.44
N ALA A 150 -10.16 18.55 12.21
CA ALA A 150 -11.26 17.63 11.93
C ALA A 150 -11.19 16.40 12.86
N GLN A 151 -12.35 15.92 13.30
CA GLN A 151 -12.45 14.71 14.12
C GLN A 151 -12.99 13.56 13.26
N PRO A 152 -12.39 12.36 13.34
CA PRO A 152 -12.85 11.17 12.62
C PRO A 152 -14.37 10.93 12.69
N GLU A 153 -14.98 11.07 13.87
CA GLU A 153 -16.41 10.82 14.08
C GLU A 153 -17.37 11.75 13.32
N ASN A 154 -16.88 12.87 12.77
CA ASN A 154 -17.71 13.90 12.15
C ASN A 154 -17.74 13.84 10.62
N HIS A 155 -16.95 12.97 9.99
CA HIS A 155 -16.79 12.94 8.53
C HIS A 155 -17.01 11.53 7.96
N PRO A 156 -17.78 11.38 6.87
CA PRO A 156 -17.75 10.16 6.08
C PRO A 156 -16.33 9.86 5.58
N PHE A 157 -15.95 8.59 5.56
CA PHE A 157 -14.58 8.17 5.28
C PHE A 157 -14.52 7.23 4.07
N LEU A 158 -13.95 7.70 2.96
CA LEU A 158 -13.67 6.90 1.78
C LEU A 158 -12.23 6.38 1.87
N LEU A 159 -12.10 5.07 2.04
CA LEU A 159 -10.81 4.40 2.04
C LEU A 159 -10.58 3.71 0.70
N MET A 160 -9.40 3.94 0.12
CA MET A 160 -8.96 3.21 -1.06
C MET A 160 -8.41 1.84 -0.71
N GLU A 161 -8.74 0.88 -1.55
CA GLU A 161 -8.25 -0.49 -1.45
C GLU A 161 -7.73 -0.99 -2.79
N LYS A 162 -6.88 -2.02 -2.74
CA LYS A 162 -6.44 -2.69 -3.96
C LYS A 162 -7.57 -3.50 -4.57
N SER A 163 -7.66 -3.47 -5.89
CA SER A 163 -8.69 -4.19 -6.66
C SER A 163 -8.72 -5.71 -6.43
N TYR A 164 -7.62 -6.27 -5.92
CA TYR A 164 -7.46 -7.68 -5.54
C TYR A 164 -7.58 -7.94 -4.02
N ASN A 165 -8.03 -6.97 -3.21
CA ASN A 165 -8.17 -7.14 -1.76
C ASN A 165 -9.20 -8.25 -1.44
N PRO A 166 -8.81 -9.30 -0.68
CA PRO A 166 -9.72 -10.37 -0.30
C PRO A 166 -10.85 -9.87 0.62
N PRO A 167 -12.06 -10.45 0.52
CA PRO A 167 -13.17 -10.19 1.45
C PRO A 167 -12.79 -10.25 2.93
N PRO A 168 -11.93 -11.18 3.41
CA PRO A 168 -11.48 -11.17 4.80
C PRO A 168 -10.78 -9.88 5.23
N ILE A 169 -9.87 -9.37 4.39
CA ILE A 169 -9.17 -8.11 4.64
C ILE A 169 -10.17 -6.96 4.65
N ARG A 170 -11.08 -6.91 3.66
CA ARG A 170 -12.12 -5.86 3.55
C ARG A 170 -13.00 -5.78 4.80
N GLN A 171 -13.44 -6.93 5.29
CA GLN A 171 -14.27 -7.04 6.49
C GLN A 171 -13.53 -6.52 7.74
N GLN A 172 -12.26 -6.91 7.87
CA GLN A 172 -11.43 -6.51 9.01
C GLN A 172 -11.05 -5.01 8.95
N THR A 173 -10.81 -4.47 7.75
CA THR A 173 -10.65 -3.03 7.54
C THR A 173 -11.91 -2.28 7.93
N LEU A 174 -13.09 -2.80 7.60
CA LEU A 174 -14.36 -2.16 7.97
C LEU A 174 -14.58 -2.13 9.49
N GLU A 175 -14.26 -3.22 10.18
CA GLU A 175 -14.26 -3.27 11.66
C GLU A 175 -13.34 -2.19 12.23
N CYS A 176 -12.12 -2.06 11.69
CA CYS A 176 -11.15 -1.04 12.12
C CYS A 176 -11.66 0.40 12.00
N LEU A 177 -12.40 0.71 10.94
CA LEU A 177 -12.89 2.06 10.70
C LEU A 177 -14.09 2.42 11.58
N PHE A 178 -14.99 1.47 11.87
CA PHE A 178 -16.17 1.73 12.70
C PHE A 178 -15.93 1.61 14.20
N GLU A 179 -15.01 0.72 14.58
CA GLU A 179 -14.68 0.42 15.98
C GLU A 179 -13.41 1.16 16.42
N GLY A 180 -12.87 0.78 17.58
CA GLY A 180 -11.64 1.38 18.12
C GLY A 180 -11.74 2.88 18.40
N ALA A 181 -10.67 3.61 18.11
CA ALA A 181 -10.62 5.06 18.33
C ALA A 181 -11.07 5.89 17.11
N LEU A 182 -11.25 5.27 15.93
CA LEU A 182 -11.64 5.99 14.71
C LEU A 182 -13.13 6.33 14.69
N GLN A 183 -13.97 5.40 15.14
CA GLN A 183 -15.41 5.58 15.30
C GLN A 183 -16.11 6.29 14.12
N MET A 184 -15.73 5.96 12.87
CA MET A 184 -16.25 6.65 11.68
C MET A 184 -17.80 6.58 11.61
N PRO A 185 -18.48 7.66 11.20
CA PRO A 185 -19.95 7.68 11.10
C PRO A 185 -20.46 6.91 9.87
N ALA A 186 -19.67 6.92 8.79
CA ALA A 186 -19.97 6.25 7.54
C ALA A 186 -18.67 5.95 6.78
N VAL A 187 -18.63 4.82 6.07
CA VAL A 187 -17.43 4.31 5.38
C VAL A 187 -17.79 3.83 3.97
N PHE A 188 -16.87 4.01 3.02
CA PHE A 188 -16.91 3.35 1.73
C PHE A 188 -15.51 2.85 1.35
N LEU A 189 -15.41 1.61 0.85
CA LEU A 189 -14.17 1.07 0.31
C LEU A 189 -14.20 1.17 -1.22
N ALA A 190 -13.23 1.86 -1.80
CA ALA A 190 -13.17 2.12 -3.22
C ALA A 190 -11.94 1.47 -3.87
N LYS A 191 -12.14 0.71 -4.95
CA LYS A 191 -11.06 0.06 -5.68
C LYS A 191 -10.19 1.09 -6.42
N ASP A 192 -8.88 0.99 -6.20
CA ASP A 192 -7.86 1.86 -6.77
C ASP A 192 -7.91 2.02 -8.30
N ALA A 193 -8.17 0.92 -9.03
CA ALA A 193 -8.28 0.92 -10.49
C ALA A 193 -9.52 1.70 -10.96
N THR A 194 -10.69 1.44 -10.36
CA THR A 194 -11.92 2.17 -10.67
C THR A 194 -11.73 3.67 -10.45
N LEU A 195 -11.08 4.06 -9.35
CA LEU A 195 -10.79 5.47 -9.08
C LEU A 195 -9.80 6.08 -10.07
N ALA A 196 -8.75 5.35 -10.47
CA ALA A 196 -7.82 5.84 -11.49
C ALA A 196 -8.53 6.12 -12.83
N CYS A 197 -9.49 5.27 -13.21
CA CYS A 197 -10.38 5.52 -14.35
C CYS A 197 -11.18 6.82 -14.18
N TYR A 198 -11.79 7.03 -13.00
CA TYR A 198 -12.57 8.24 -12.71
C TYR A 198 -11.71 9.51 -12.76
N ALA A 199 -10.48 9.47 -12.26
CA ALA A 199 -9.53 10.58 -12.36
C ALA A 199 -9.24 10.97 -13.82
N CYS A 200 -9.29 10.02 -14.76
CA CYS A 200 -9.12 10.26 -16.19
C CYS A 200 -10.44 10.49 -16.94
N GLY A 201 -11.56 10.64 -16.24
CA GLY A 201 -12.88 10.81 -16.85
C GLY A 201 -13.32 9.59 -17.68
N ARG A 202 -13.03 8.39 -17.20
CA ARG A 202 -13.44 7.11 -17.80
C ARG A 202 -14.13 6.22 -16.79
N THR A 203 -15.08 5.44 -17.26
CA THR A 203 -15.70 4.33 -16.51
C THR A 203 -15.20 2.96 -16.98
N THR A 204 -14.65 2.90 -18.19
CA THR A 204 -14.09 1.69 -18.81
C THR A 204 -12.66 1.95 -19.26
N GLY A 205 -11.74 1.03 -18.95
CA GLY A 205 -10.35 1.07 -19.38
C GLY A 205 -9.46 0.02 -18.71
N THR A 206 -8.29 -0.22 -19.28
CA THR A 206 -7.25 -1.05 -18.65
C THR A 206 -6.32 -0.17 -17.84
N VAL A 207 -6.39 -0.26 -16.51
CA VAL A 207 -5.58 0.54 -15.60
C VAL A 207 -4.23 -0.12 -15.38
N VAL A 208 -3.17 0.68 -15.43
CA VAL A 208 -1.79 0.30 -15.19
C VAL A 208 -1.29 1.12 -14.00
N ASP A 209 -1.24 0.51 -12.82
CA ASP A 209 -0.67 1.11 -11.60
C ASP A 209 0.78 0.67 -11.43
N MET A 210 1.71 1.55 -11.81
CA MET A 210 3.15 1.39 -11.57
C MET A 210 3.49 1.85 -10.14
N GLY A 211 3.19 0.98 -9.17
CA GLY A 211 3.35 1.21 -7.75
C GLY A 211 4.77 0.98 -7.22
N TYR A 212 4.91 1.01 -5.89
CA TYR A 212 6.21 0.87 -5.24
C TYR A 212 6.69 -0.57 -5.09
N GLY A 213 5.97 -1.47 -4.43
CA GLY A 213 6.41 -2.88 -4.32
C GLY A 213 5.96 -3.79 -5.46
N GLY A 214 5.33 -3.24 -6.49
CA GLY A 214 4.91 -3.98 -7.68
C GLY A 214 4.12 -3.11 -8.65
N THR A 215 3.88 -3.68 -9.83
CA THR A 215 3.07 -3.09 -10.90
C THR A 215 1.82 -3.95 -11.10
N THR A 216 0.65 -3.33 -11.16
CA THR A 216 -0.63 -4.02 -11.38
C THR A 216 -1.30 -3.52 -12.65
N VAL A 217 -1.82 -4.44 -13.44
CA VAL A 217 -2.71 -4.14 -14.57
C VAL A 217 -4.10 -4.68 -14.23
N THR A 218 -5.11 -3.83 -14.31
CA THR A 218 -6.49 -4.16 -13.91
C THR A 218 -7.47 -3.62 -14.94
N PRO A 219 -8.22 -4.48 -15.65
CA PRO A 219 -9.30 -4.06 -16.51
C PRO A 219 -10.51 -3.62 -15.67
N VAL A 220 -11.06 -2.45 -16.01
CA VAL A 220 -12.27 -1.89 -15.45
C VAL A 220 -13.29 -1.74 -16.56
N TYR A 221 -14.48 -2.29 -16.41
CA TYR A 221 -15.57 -2.18 -17.36
C TYR A 221 -16.80 -1.60 -16.67
N GLU A 222 -17.27 -0.45 -17.14
CA GLU A 222 -18.44 0.26 -16.61
C GLU A 222 -18.40 0.50 -15.08
N GLY A 223 -17.21 0.80 -14.55
CA GLY A 223 -16.96 1.03 -13.12
C GLY A 223 -16.67 -0.22 -12.30
N TYR A 224 -16.81 -1.42 -12.88
CA TYR A 224 -16.54 -2.69 -12.22
C TYR A 224 -15.19 -3.26 -12.62
N VAL A 225 -14.48 -3.84 -11.66
CA VAL A 225 -13.19 -4.51 -11.90
C VAL A 225 -13.43 -5.92 -12.45
N GLU A 226 -12.80 -6.22 -13.59
CA GLU A 226 -12.74 -7.56 -14.18
C GLU A 226 -11.60 -8.36 -13.52
N THR A 227 -11.92 -9.06 -12.44
CA THR A 227 -10.92 -9.75 -11.59
C THR A 227 -10.10 -10.78 -12.35
N LYS A 228 -10.69 -11.50 -13.30
CA LYS A 228 -10.03 -12.48 -14.18
C LYS A 228 -8.89 -11.87 -15.02
N GLY A 229 -8.96 -10.57 -15.31
CA GLY A 229 -7.96 -9.85 -16.09
C GLY A 229 -6.88 -9.18 -15.24
N ILE A 230 -6.88 -9.37 -13.91
CA ILE A 230 -5.84 -8.78 -13.05
C ILE A 230 -4.49 -9.47 -13.31
N HIS A 231 -3.49 -8.67 -13.64
CA HIS A 231 -2.10 -9.08 -13.74
C HIS A 231 -1.22 -8.28 -12.77
N ARG A 232 -0.27 -8.96 -12.13
CA ARG A 232 0.58 -8.39 -11.09
C ARG A 232 2.01 -8.80 -11.34
N SER A 233 2.89 -7.81 -11.46
CA SER A 233 4.33 -8.01 -11.48
C SER A 233 4.93 -7.55 -10.16
N PRO A 234 5.83 -8.32 -9.52
CA PRO A 234 6.55 -7.89 -8.34
C PRO A 234 7.55 -6.76 -8.66
N VAL A 235 7.79 -6.50 -9.95
CA VAL A 235 8.63 -5.39 -10.38
C VAL A 235 7.86 -4.08 -10.19
N GLY A 236 8.28 -3.33 -9.18
CA GLY A 236 7.83 -1.96 -8.92
C GLY A 236 9.03 -1.03 -8.71
N MET A 237 8.77 0.15 -8.16
CA MET A 237 9.84 1.11 -7.86
C MET A 237 10.83 0.63 -6.79
N LEU A 238 10.42 -0.25 -5.87
CA LEU A 238 11.29 -0.85 -4.87
C LEU A 238 12.40 -1.69 -5.52
N GLU A 239 12.05 -2.57 -6.46
CA GLU A 239 13.03 -3.38 -7.20
C GLU A 239 14.00 -2.50 -8.01
N MET A 240 13.50 -1.38 -8.55
CA MET A 240 14.35 -0.40 -9.22
C MET A 240 15.30 0.30 -8.24
N ASP A 241 14.82 0.70 -7.07
CA ASP A 241 15.62 1.34 -6.02
C ASP A 241 16.71 0.42 -5.49
N GLU A 242 16.37 -0.85 -5.25
CA GLU A 242 17.33 -1.88 -4.85
C GLU A 242 18.44 -2.04 -5.87
N ARG A 243 18.09 -2.08 -7.16
CA ARG A 243 19.07 -2.16 -8.24
C ARG A 243 19.96 -0.92 -8.33
N ILE A 244 19.40 0.27 -8.08
CA ILE A 244 20.17 1.51 -7.99
C ILE A 244 21.16 1.43 -6.81
N LEU A 245 20.72 0.95 -5.64
CA LEU A 245 21.61 0.76 -4.49
C LEU A 245 22.76 -0.20 -4.78
N GLN A 246 22.46 -1.36 -5.35
CA GLN A 246 23.49 -2.34 -5.76
C GLN A 246 24.50 -1.72 -6.74
N THR A 247 24.01 -0.89 -7.68
CA THR A 247 24.87 -0.21 -8.64
C THR A 247 25.76 0.83 -7.95
N LEU A 248 25.19 1.64 -7.04
CA LEU A 248 25.94 2.62 -6.25
C LEU A 248 27.03 1.95 -5.42
N ASP A 249 26.73 0.86 -4.72
CA ASP A 249 27.70 0.11 -3.90
C ASP A 249 28.83 -0.49 -4.75
N HIS A 250 28.49 -1.08 -5.90
CA HIS A 250 29.48 -1.68 -6.80
C HIS A 250 30.45 -0.65 -7.37
N PHE A 251 29.95 0.51 -7.82
CA PHE A 251 30.82 1.55 -8.38
C PHE A 251 31.53 2.37 -7.30
N GLY A 252 30.90 2.59 -6.15
CA GLY A 252 31.53 3.22 -4.98
C GLY A 252 32.71 2.38 -4.48
N SER A 253 32.53 1.08 -4.29
CA SER A 253 33.60 0.17 -3.85
C SER A 253 34.78 0.12 -4.84
N LYS A 254 34.52 0.09 -6.15
CA LYS A 254 35.56 0.21 -7.20
C LYS A 254 36.34 1.53 -7.11
N GLN A 255 35.69 2.60 -6.69
CA GLN A 255 36.29 3.91 -6.46
C GLN A 255 36.93 4.04 -5.06
N LYS A 256 37.00 2.94 -4.29
CA LYS A 256 37.49 2.91 -2.89
C LYS A 256 36.74 3.86 -1.96
N GLN A 257 35.47 4.12 -2.30
CA GLN A 257 34.58 4.91 -1.47
C GLN A 257 34.03 4.04 -0.33
N PRO A 258 33.86 4.59 0.88
CA PRO A 258 33.17 3.87 1.95
C PRO A 258 31.73 3.55 1.52
N PRO A 259 31.11 2.50 2.10
CA PRO A 259 29.69 2.29 1.94
C PRO A 259 28.95 3.56 2.34
N PHE A 260 28.02 3.99 1.49
CA PHE A 260 27.19 5.13 1.80
C PHE A 260 26.35 4.83 3.05
N LEU A 261 26.47 5.70 4.06
CA LEU A 261 25.72 5.64 5.30
C LEU A 261 24.86 6.90 5.44
N PRO A 262 23.69 6.81 6.09
CA PRO A 262 22.92 8.00 6.45
C PRO A 262 23.77 9.02 7.25
N LEU A 263 23.59 10.33 6.98
CA LEU A 263 24.47 11.39 7.48
C LEU A 263 24.61 11.44 9.01
N TYR A 264 23.57 11.02 9.74
CA TYR A 264 23.63 10.96 11.19
C TYR A 264 24.68 9.94 11.69
N GLN A 265 25.00 8.89 10.93
CA GLN A 265 26.06 7.92 11.30
C GLN A 265 27.46 8.47 11.05
N VAL A 266 27.63 9.26 10.00
CA VAL A 266 28.91 9.87 9.64
C VAL A 266 29.38 10.86 10.70
N LYS A 267 28.43 11.47 11.44
CA LYS A 267 28.69 12.44 12.52
C LYS A 267 28.87 11.81 13.92
N HIS A 268 28.71 10.49 14.09
CA HIS A 268 28.68 9.85 15.41
C HIS A 268 30.04 9.35 15.92
N ASN A 269 30.28 9.56 17.22
CA ASN A 269 31.45 9.09 17.96
C ASN A 269 31.37 7.56 18.19
N LYS A 270 32.52 6.85 18.29
CA LYS A 270 32.63 5.37 18.31
C LYS A 270 31.87 4.64 19.45
N SER A 271 31.19 5.35 20.34
CA SER A 271 30.59 4.84 21.59
C SER A 271 29.07 4.64 21.56
N THR A 272 28.39 4.89 20.44
CA THR A 272 26.92 4.79 20.34
C THR A 272 26.50 3.44 19.73
N PRO A 273 25.43 2.76 20.20
CA PRO A 273 25.00 1.47 19.68
C PRO A 273 24.73 1.52 18.16
N ARG A 274 25.08 0.48 17.42
CA ARG A 274 24.73 0.36 16.00
C ARG A 274 23.22 0.15 15.89
N ARG A 275 22.52 1.04 15.18
CA ARG A 275 21.10 0.86 14.82
C ARG A 275 20.88 -0.43 14.01
N ALA A 276 19.66 -0.95 14.06
CA ALA A 276 19.25 -2.12 13.28
C ALA A 276 19.29 -1.84 11.76
N ASP A 277 19.65 -2.86 10.99
CA ASP A 277 19.79 -2.82 9.53
C ASP A 277 18.57 -2.29 8.76
N PRO A 278 17.30 -2.59 9.15
CA PRO A 278 16.12 -2.14 8.40
C PRO A 278 15.99 -0.62 8.28
N PHE A 279 16.39 0.14 9.31
CA PHE A 279 16.31 1.59 9.29
C PHE A 279 17.36 2.20 8.33
N HIS A 280 18.57 1.64 8.32
CA HIS A 280 19.61 2.05 7.37
C HIS A 280 19.20 1.77 5.94
N HIS A 281 18.65 0.58 5.71
CA HIS A 281 18.17 0.19 4.40
C HIS A 281 17.09 1.15 3.89
N LEU A 282 16.10 1.50 4.72
CA LEU A 282 15.06 2.49 4.34
C LEU A 282 15.66 3.86 3.99
N ALA A 283 16.61 4.37 4.79
CA ALA A 283 17.29 5.63 4.51
C ALA A 283 18.11 5.58 3.21
N ARG A 284 18.68 4.42 2.87
CA ARG A 284 19.37 4.21 1.59
C ARG A 284 18.41 4.22 0.41
N LEU A 285 17.24 3.60 0.54
CA LEU A 285 16.21 3.61 -0.50
C LEU A 285 15.75 5.05 -0.86
N TYR A 286 15.77 6.01 0.09
CA TYR A 286 15.51 7.42 -0.23
C TYR A 286 16.52 8.02 -1.21
N VAL A 287 17.79 7.67 -1.09
CA VAL A 287 18.82 8.14 -2.03
C VAL A 287 18.65 7.49 -3.39
N ALA A 288 18.35 6.19 -3.43
CA ALA A 288 18.04 5.51 -4.67
C ALA A 288 16.83 6.11 -5.40
N GLN A 289 15.80 6.50 -4.65
CA GLN A 289 14.67 7.24 -5.19
C GLN A 289 15.12 8.58 -5.81
N GLY A 290 15.96 9.35 -5.12
CA GLY A 290 16.53 10.59 -5.67
C GLY A 290 17.22 10.34 -7.01
N CYS A 291 18.08 9.31 -7.09
CA CYS A 291 18.73 8.91 -8.35
C CYS A 291 17.72 8.59 -9.47
N ARG A 292 16.61 7.94 -9.11
CA ARG A 292 15.56 7.56 -10.06
C ARG A 292 14.79 8.78 -10.56
N GLU A 293 14.41 9.69 -9.65
CA GLU A 293 13.63 10.90 -9.95
C GLU A 293 14.45 11.98 -10.68
N GLU A 294 15.74 12.10 -10.39
CA GLU A 294 16.68 12.98 -11.12
C GLU A 294 17.04 12.43 -12.51
N GLY A 295 16.44 11.31 -12.92
CA GLY A 295 16.52 10.76 -14.26
C GLY A 295 17.79 9.93 -14.54
N VAL A 296 18.75 9.87 -13.63
CA VAL A 296 20.02 9.13 -13.79
C VAL A 296 19.80 7.61 -13.85
N GLY A 297 18.68 7.10 -13.35
CA GLY A 297 18.30 5.67 -13.41
C GLY A 297 17.22 5.29 -14.42
N ALA A 298 16.38 6.23 -14.88
CA ALA A 298 15.01 5.91 -15.31
C ALA A 298 14.67 6.16 -16.80
N ALA A 299 15.63 6.55 -17.64
CA ALA A 299 15.27 7.06 -18.97
C ALA A 299 14.71 5.97 -19.90
N VAL A 300 13.40 6.04 -20.15
CA VAL A 300 12.74 5.37 -21.28
C VAL A 300 13.35 5.93 -22.57
N ASP A 301 14.04 5.08 -23.32
CA ASP A 301 14.85 5.48 -24.47
C ASP A 301 13.95 5.93 -25.63
N THR A 302 13.59 7.22 -25.66
CA THR A 302 12.71 7.77 -26.69
C THR A 302 13.29 8.97 -27.43
N THR A 303 14.50 9.44 -27.15
CA THR A 303 15.19 10.39 -28.05
C THR A 303 16.67 10.60 -27.69
N SER A 304 17.53 10.54 -28.72
CA SER A 304 18.91 11.04 -28.69
C SER A 304 18.92 12.57 -28.64
N THR A 305 18.56 13.14 -27.49
CA THR A 305 18.73 14.58 -27.25
C THR A 305 20.04 14.85 -26.51
N ALA A 306 20.71 15.95 -26.83
CA ALA A 306 21.95 16.36 -26.18
C ALA A 306 21.79 16.54 -24.65
N VAL A 307 20.59 16.93 -24.19
CA VAL A 307 20.25 17.10 -22.78
C VAL A 307 20.19 15.75 -22.06
N ALA A 308 19.53 14.74 -22.67
CA ALA A 308 19.54 13.38 -22.13
C ALA A 308 20.98 12.87 -22.03
N PHE A 309 21.78 13.01 -23.09
CA PHE A 309 23.19 12.57 -23.10
C PHE A 309 24.05 13.26 -22.03
N ALA A 310 23.88 14.56 -21.80
CA ALA A 310 24.61 15.28 -20.74
C ALA A 310 24.21 14.81 -19.34
N ALA A 311 22.91 14.60 -19.08
CA ALA A 311 22.42 13.98 -17.85
C ALA A 311 22.95 12.54 -17.67
N ARG A 312 23.15 11.80 -18.78
CA ARG A 312 23.74 10.44 -18.75
C ARG A 312 25.15 10.38 -18.18
N ASN A 313 25.91 11.46 -18.33
CA ASN A 313 27.34 11.48 -18.01
C ASN A 313 27.67 12.21 -16.69
N ALA A 314 26.70 12.85 -16.02
CA ALA A 314 26.95 13.65 -14.82
C ALA A 314 27.20 12.76 -13.58
N PRO A 315 28.30 12.92 -12.81
CA PRO A 315 28.51 12.17 -11.57
C PRO A 315 27.31 12.29 -10.61
N PHE A 316 26.92 11.20 -9.95
CA PHE A 316 25.83 11.27 -8.98
C PHE A 316 26.40 11.82 -7.67
N THR A 317 25.83 12.90 -7.15
CA THR A 317 26.24 13.46 -5.87
C THR A 317 25.34 12.90 -4.78
N LEU A 318 25.88 11.99 -3.98
CA LEU A 318 25.24 11.51 -2.77
C LEU A 318 24.95 12.70 -1.84
N PRO A 319 23.92 12.62 -0.98
CA PRO A 319 23.56 13.77 -0.17
C PRO A 319 24.54 14.08 0.98
N ASP A 320 25.59 13.28 1.15
CA ASP A 320 26.77 13.59 1.98
C ASP A 320 27.85 14.40 1.22
N GLY A 321 27.59 14.73 -0.05
CA GLY A 321 28.49 15.44 -0.96
C GLY A 321 29.44 14.53 -1.73
N GLN A 322 29.44 13.21 -1.49
CA GLN A 322 30.30 12.29 -2.22
C GLN A 322 29.78 12.07 -3.64
N THR A 323 30.66 12.21 -4.63
CA THR A 323 30.30 11.92 -6.03
C THR A 323 30.64 10.47 -6.39
N VAL A 324 29.65 9.70 -6.82
CA VAL A 324 29.83 8.36 -7.41
C VAL A 324 29.79 8.47 -8.93
N ASN A 325 30.90 8.16 -9.59
CA ASN A 325 30.92 8.08 -11.04
C ASN A 325 30.38 6.72 -11.49
N ILE A 326 29.23 6.70 -12.19
CA ILE A 326 28.65 5.48 -12.74
C ILE A 326 28.73 5.59 -14.27
N PRO A 327 29.31 4.60 -14.97
CA PRO A 327 29.39 4.64 -16.42
C PRO A 327 28.01 4.70 -17.09
N PRO A 328 27.87 5.36 -18.25
CA PRO A 328 26.57 5.57 -18.90
C PRO A 328 25.82 4.29 -19.25
N ASN A 329 26.52 3.20 -19.56
CA ASN A 329 25.94 1.89 -19.88
C ASN A 329 25.36 1.16 -18.65
N HIS A 330 25.68 1.61 -17.44
CA HIS A 330 25.13 1.08 -16.18
C HIS A 330 24.04 1.99 -15.60
N ARG A 331 23.92 3.22 -16.11
CA ARG A 331 22.81 4.13 -15.86
C ARG A 331 21.68 3.79 -16.85
N PHE A 332 20.43 4.16 -16.55
CA PHE A 332 19.28 4.07 -17.48
C PHE A 332 18.55 2.74 -17.69
N ALA A 333 19.06 1.58 -17.26
CA ALA A 333 18.37 0.32 -17.55
C ALA A 333 17.39 -0.18 -16.47
N VAL A 334 17.16 0.56 -15.36
CA VAL A 334 16.24 0.04 -14.33
C VAL A 334 14.78 0.11 -14.77
N ALA A 335 14.42 1.11 -15.59
CA ALA A 335 13.07 1.19 -16.18
C ALA A 335 12.80 0.05 -17.18
N ASN A 336 13.85 -0.42 -17.89
CA ASN A 336 13.75 -1.54 -18.84
C ASN A 336 13.30 -2.85 -18.18
N LEU A 337 13.50 -2.99 -16.86
CA LEU A 337 13.00 -4.15 -16.12
C LEU A 337 11.49 -4.31 -16.29
N LEU A 338 10.72 -3.22 -16.36
CA LEU A 338 9.29 -3.24 -16.68
C LEU A 338 8.99 -3.08 -18.18
N LEU A 339 9.78 -2.27 -18.89
CA LEU A 339 9.38 -1.80 -20.21
C LEU A 339 9.90 -2.70 -21.36
N ASP A 340 11.07 -3.29 -21.20
CA ASP A 340 11.82 -3.94 -22.28
C ASP A 340 11.71 -5.47 -22.23
N LYS A 341 11.68 -6.12 -23.40
CA LYS A 341 11.71 -7.58 -23.50
C LYS A 341 13.07 -8.15 -23.11
N ASP A 342 14.17 -7.40 -23.29
CA ASP A 342 15.53 -7.89 -23.06
C ASP A 342 15.87 -8.17 -21.59
N GLU A 343 15.06 -7.70 -20.64
CA GLU A 343 15.22 -7.94 -19.20
C GLU A 343 14.36 -9.13 -18.69
N GLN A 344 13.97 -10.07 -19.58
CA GLN A 344 13.08 -11.19 -19.25
C GLN A 344 13.64 -12.12 -18.17
N GLU A 345 14.90 -12.54 -18.30
CA GLU A 345 15.56 -13.44 -17.34
C GLU A 345 15.51 -12.86 -15.91
N ARG A 346 15.75 -11.55 -15.77
CA ARG A 346 15.67 -10.88 -14.47
C ARG A 346 14.26 -10.80 -13.93
N ARG A 347 13.27 -10.52 -14.79
CA ARG A 347 11.85 -10.55 -14.36
C ARG A 347 11.48 -11.94 -13.87
N ASP A 348 11.93 -12.98 -14.55
CA ASP A 348 11.70 -14.37 -14.16
C ASP A 348 12.33 -14.66 -12.79
N GLU A 349 13.58 -14.24 -12.56
CA GLU A 349 14.24 -14.37 -11.24
C GLU A 349 13.46 -13.71 -10.10
N ILE A 350 12.99 -12.46 -10.30
CA ILE A 350 12.22 -11.72 -9.28
C ILE A 350 10.87 -12.41 -9.04
N VAL A 351 10.21 -12.88 -10.10
CA VAL A 351 8.93 -13.60 -10.01
C VAL A 351 9.09 -14.93 -9.31
N GLU A 352 10.12 -15.71 -9.61
CA GLU A 352 10.41 -16.98 -8.92
C GLU A 352 10.74 -16.76 -7.44
N ALA A 353 11.51 -15.72 -7.12
CA ALA A 353 11.74 -15.32 -5.73
C ALA A 353 10.43 -14.94 -5.03
N ARG A 354 9.52 -14.24 -5.71
CA ARG A 354 8.19 -13.90 -5.19
C ARG A 354 7.30 -15.13 -4.99
N LYS A 355 7.28 -16.05 -5.96
CA LYS A 355 6.56 -17.34 -5.87
C LYS A 355 7.03 -18.11 -4.65
N LYS A 356 8.35 -18.26 -4.47
CA LYS A 356 8.91 -18.97 -3.32
C LYS A 356 8.46 -18.37 -1.98
N LYS A 357 8.47 -17.04 -1.85
CA LYS A 357 7.98 -16.36 -0.63
C LYS A 357 6.49 -16.61 -0.41
N LEU A 358 5.67 -16.44 -1.45
CA LEU A 358 4.22 -16.61 -1.37
C LEU A 358 3.82 -18.07 -1.05
N SER A 359 4.49 -19.05 -1.67
CA SER A 359 4.31 -20.46 -1.36
C SER A 359 4.71 -20.79 0.07
N SER A 360 5.79 -20.21 0.59
CA SER A 360 6.16 -20.35 2.01
C SER A 360 5.01 -19.86 2.89
N TYR A 361 4.44 -18.69 2.61
CA TYR A 361 3.36 -18.12 3.44
C TYR A 361 2.12 -19.01 3.44
N ILE A 362 1.73 -19.52 2.27
CA ILE A 362 0.59 -20.41 2.14
C ILE A 362 0.84 -21.71 2.92
N ASN A 363 2.05 -22.27 2.84
CA ASN A 363 2.41 -23.49 3.55
C ASN A 363 2.47 -23.27 5.07
N ASP A 364 3.03 -22.16 5.53
CA ASP A 364 3.13 -21.80 6.95
C ASP A 364 1.73 -21.57 7.55
N ALA A 365 0.83 -20.92 6.81
CA ALA A 365 -0.55 -20.72 7.23
C ALA A 365 -1.35 -22.04 7.29
N ASN A 366 -1.06 -22.99 6.38
CA ASN A 366 -1.68 -24.32 6.38
C ASN A 366 -1.13 -25.23 7.50
N ALA A 367 0.18 -25.25 7.73
CA ALA A 367 0.81 -26.12 8.72
C ALA A 367 0.41 -25.78 10.16
N ASN A 368 0.18 -24.50 10.44
CA ASN A 368 -0.28 -24.05 11.76
C ASN A 368 -1.77 -24.34 12.04
N SER A 369 -2.50 -24.93 11.08
CA SER A 369 -3.95 -25.13 11.16
C SER A 369 -4.41 -26.40 11.89
N ASP A 370 -3.51 -27.35 12.13
CA ASP A 370 -3.84 -28.64 12.76
C ASP A 370 -4.09 -28.55 14.28
N ASN A 371 -3.82 -27.40 14.92
CA ASN A 371 -3.93 -27.22 16.37
C ASN A 371 -5.12 -26.35 16.85
N ASP A 372 -5.79 -25.60 15.97
CA ASP A 372 -6.82 -24.62 16.38
C ASP A 372 -8.25 -25.16 16.16
N LYS A 373 -8.97 -25.45 17.27
CA LYS A 373 -10.37 -25.90 17.28
C LYS A 373 -11.41 -24.78 17.08
N GLU A 374 -11.01 -23.55 16.79
CA GLU A 374 -11.94 -22.44 16.55
C GLU A 374 -12.29 -22.29 15.06
N THR A 375 -13.40 -22.90 14.65
CA THR A 375 -13.99 -22.69 13.32
C THR A 375 -14.96 -21.50 13.37
N LYS A 376 -14.46 -20.27 13.22
CA LYS A 376 -15.31 -19.14 12.80
C LYS A 376 -15.22 -19.01 11.29
N VAL A 377 -16.28 -19.42 10.61
CA VAL A 377 -16.38 -19.45 9.16
C VAL A 377 -16.68 -18.04 8.64
N PHE A 378 -15.86 -17.52 7.73
CA PHE A 378 -16.24 -16.38 6.90
C PHE A 378 -17.47 -16.78 6.09
N THR A 379 -18.61 -16.13 6.31
CA THR A 379 -19.80 -16.42 5.50
C THR A 379 -19.63 -15.84 4.11
N ASP A 380 -19.44 -16.73 3.13
CA ASP A 380 -19.50 -16.38 1.71
C ASP A 380 -20.88 -15.76 1.39
N ALA A 381 -20.85 -14.68 0.61
CA ALA A 381 -22.03 -13.90 0.23
C ALA A 381 -23.05 -14.68 -0.63
N SER A 382 -22.73 -15.91 -1.06
CA SER A 382 -23.61 -16.75 -1.87
C SER A 382 -24.74 -17.43 -1.09
N ALA A 383 -24.73 -17.39 0.26
CA ALA A 383 -25.67 -18.16 1.09
C ALA A 383 -26.83 -17.38 1.73
N VAL A 384 -27.00 -16.07 1.45
CA VAL A 384 -28.17 -15.33 1.96
C VAL A 384 -29.37 -15.49 1.01
N GLY A 385 -29.90 -16.72 0.98
CA GLY A 385 -31.17 -17.04 0.35
C GLY A 385 -32.34 -16.55 1.21
N ILE A 386 -33.19 -15.73 0.60
CA ILE A 386 -34.43 -15.21 1.19
C ILE A 386 -35.35 -16.39 1.54
N SER A 387 -35.65 -16.56 2.83
CA SER A 387 -36.77 -17.39 3.28
C SER A 387 -37.66 -16.58 4.22
N SER A 388 -38.75 -16.07 3.65
CA SER A 388 -39.88 -15.55 4.40
C SER A 388 -40.67 -16.71 5.01
N THR A 389 -40.86 -16.74 6.33
CA THR A 389 -42.16 -17.06 6.96
C THR A 389 -42.12 -16.91 8.49
N ARG A 390 -43.17 -16.27 9.00
CA ARG A 390 -43.52 -16.04 10.42
C ARG A 390 -43.62 -17.34 11.25
N ARG A 391 -43.31 -17.24 12.55
CA ARG A 391 -44.30 -17.40 13.65
C ARG A 391 -43.70 -17.05 15.01
N GLY A 392 -44.42 -16.20 15.74
CA GLY A 392 -44.04 -15.70 17.06
C GLY A 392 -44.30 -16.69 18.20
N ARG A 393 -43.52 -16.52 19.28
CA ARG A 393 -43.88 -16.99 20.62
C ARG A 393 -43.33 -16.01 21.65
N LYS A 394 -44.24 -15.33 22.36
CA LYS A 394 -43.96 -14.44 23.48
C LYS A 394 -43.32 -15.23 24.64
N ARG A 395 -42.20 -14.74 25.18
CA ARG A 395 -41.73 -15.06 26.54
C ARG A 395 -41.42 -13.76 27.29
N GLN A 396 -41.78 -13.76 28.56
CA GLN A 396 -41.85 -12.64 29.48
C GLN A 396 -40.50 -11.98 29.76
N ALA A 397 -40.56 -10.67 30.02
CA ALA A 397 -39.44 -9.79 30.30
C ALA A 397 -38.83 -10.04 31.68
N SER A 398 -37.51 -10.22 31.71
CA SER A 398 -36.66 -9.87 32.84
C SER A 398 -35.76 -8.69 32.42
N SER A 399 -35.61 -7.73 33.33
CA SER A 399 -34.92 -6.44 33.16
C SER A 399 -33.46 -6.58 32.68
N PRO A 400 -32.99 -5.78 31.70
CA PRO A 400 -31.62 -5.88 31.21
C PRO A 400 -30.65 -5.18 32.17
N LYS A 401 -29.65 -5.94 32.64
CA LYS A 401 -28.42 -5.35 33.18
C LYS A 401 -27.74 -4.59 32.03
N LYS A 402 -27.31 -3.35 32.29
CA LYS A 402 -26.40 -2.61 31.40
C LYS A 402 -25.06 -3.34 31.37
N GLU A 403 -24.92 -4.30 30.47
CA GLU A 403 -23.63 -4.78 30.02
C GLU A 403 -23.05 -3.70 29.09
N THR A 404 -21.90 -3.16 29.45
CA THR A 404 -21.01 -2.46 28.51
C THR A 404 -20.81 -3.38 27.30
N PRO A 405 -20.99 -2.91 26.05
CA PRO A 405 -20.74 -3.74 24.88
C PRO A 405 -19.26 -4.11 24.89
N GLN A 406 -18.97 -5.39 25.16
CA GLN A 406 -17.65 -5.95 24.85
C GLN A 406 -17.51 -5.95 23.32
N PRO A 407 -16.31 -5.63 22.78
CA PRO A 407 -16.08 -5.60 21.35
C PRO A 407 -16.41 -6.96 20.75
N LYS A 408 -17.37 -6.97 19.82
CA LYS A 408 -17.75 -8.18 19.11
C LYS A 408 -16.74 -8.36 18.00
N THR A 409 -15.94 -9.43 18.14
CA THR A 409 -15.17 -10.12 17.09
C THR A 409 -13.80 -9.60 16.67
N SER A 410 -12.86 -9.43 17.60
CA SER A 410 -11.44 -9.55 17.24
C SER A 410 -11.18 -10.95 16.65
N PHE A 411 -10.96 -11.01 15.33
CA PHE A 411 -10.38 -12.19 14.67
C PHE A 411 -8.92 -12.29 15.07
N SER A 412 -8.45 -13.52 15.35
CA SER A 412 -7.01 -13.71 15.48
C SER A 412 -6.36 -13.52 14.11
N ASN A 413 -5.19 -12.87 14.06
CA ASN A 413 -4.42 -12.69 12.83
C ASN A 413 -4.17 -14.02 12.08
N ARG A 414 -4.07 -15.13 12.80
CA ARG A 414 -3.95 -16.48 12.22
C ARG A 414 -5.18 -16.90 11.42
N LEU A 415 -6.37 -16.62 11.93
CA LEU A 415 -7.61 -16.96 11.23
C LEU A 415 -7.81 -16.07 9.99
N LEU A 416 -7.38 -14.81 10.07
CA LEU A 416 -7.34 -13.90 8.93
C LEU A 416 -6.38 -14.39 7.83
N GLN A 417 -5.16 -14.82 8.20
CA GLN A 417 -4.21 -15.45 7.27
C GLN A 417 -4.84 -16.62 6.53
N LYS A 418 -5.46 -17.53 7.29
CA LYS A 418 -6.09 -18.73 6.73
C LYS A 418 -7.20 -18.39 5.75
N ALA A 419 -8.05 -17.41 6.09
CA ALA A 419 -9.13 -16.96 5.22
C ALA A 419 -8.63 -16.33 3.91
N CYS A 420 -7.40 -15.80 3.89
CA CYS A 420 -6.79 -15.22 2.69
C CYS A 420 -6.16 -16.28 1.75
N ILE A 421 -5.94 -17.52 2.19
CA ILE A 421 -5.22 -18.55 1.43
C ILE A 421 -5.77 -18.74 0.00
N PRO A 422 -7.08 -18.90 -0.24
CA PRO A 422 -7.60 -19.10 -1.61
C PRO A 422 -7.24 -17.95 -2.55
N TYR A 423 -7.26 -16.72 -2.04
CA TYR A 423 -6.93 -15.53 -2.82
C TYR A 423 -5.43 -15.40 -3.08
N LEU A 424 -4.60 -15.82 -2.13
CA LEU A 424 -3.16 -15.91 -2.31
C LEU A 424 -2.76 -17.01 -3.30
N GLN A 425 -3.50 -18.12 -3.33
CA GLN A 425 -3.35 -19.17 -4.35
C GLN A 425 -3.71 -18.63 -5.74
N THR A 426 -4.85 -17.95 -5.91
CA THR A 426 -5.20 -17.27 -7.17
C THR A 426 -4.13 -16.25 -7.58
N TYR A 427 -3.57 -15.49 -6.63
CA TYR A 427 -2.46 -14.59 -6.93
C TYR A 427 -1.24 -15.35 -7.47
N LEU A 428 -0.84 -16.43 -6.81
CA LEU A 428 0.30 -17.25 -7.18
C LEU A 428 0.14 -17.89 -8.57
N GLU A 429 -1.05 -18.40 -8.87
CA GLU A 429 -1.32 -19.25 -10.03
C GLU A 429 -1.78 -18.47 -11.26
N GLU A 430 -2.58 -17.41 -11.08
CA GLU A 430 -3.27 -16.75 -12.19
C GLU A 430 -2.80 -15.32 -12.46
N HIS A 431 -2.51 -14.55 -11.40
CA HIS A 431 -2.24 -13.11 -11.53
C HIS A 431 -0.75 -12.76 -11.60
N LEU A 432 0.13 -13.51 -10.94
CA LEU A 432 1.56 -13.21 -10.88
C LEU A 432 2.24 -13.45 -12.24
N THR A 433 2.95 -12.43 -12.75
CA THR A 433 3.57 -12.50 -14.09
C THR A 433 4.95 -11.83 -14.18
N ALA A 434 5.79 -12.40 -15.03
CA ALA A 434 7.08 -11.86 -15.47
C ALA A 434 6.99 -11.18 -16.84
N SER A 435 5.79 -11.00 -17.40
CA SER A 435 5.59 -10.29 -18.67
C SER A 435 6.04 -8.83 -18.56
N PRO A 436 6.63 -8.25 -19.62
CA PRO A 436 6.87 -6.81 -19.68
C PRO A 436 5.54 -6.04 -19.71
N LEU A 437 5.57 -4.78 -19.30
CA LEU A 437 4.41 -3.92 -19.08
C LEU A 437 3.45 -3.87 -20.27
N PRO A 438 3.91 -3.69 -21.53
CA PRO A 438 2.99 -3.70 -22.66
C PRO A 438 2.24 -5.03 -22.80
N ALA A 439 2.92 -6.17 -22.56
CA ALA A 439 2.32 -7.49 -22.69
C ALA A 439 1.29 -7.71 -21.57
N MET A 440 1.58 -7.27 -20.34
CA MET A 440 0.60 -7.29 -19.25
C MET A 440 -0.70 -6.56 -19.60
N VAL A 441 -0.63 -5.42 -20.30
CA VAL A 441 -1.81 -4.66 -20.76
C VAL A 441 -2.65 -5.47 -21.75
N CYS A 442 -1.99 -6.09 -22.73
CA CYS A 442 -2.66 -6.96 -23.70
C CYS A 442 -3.28 -8.19 -23.03
N ASP A 443 -2.50 -8.90 -22.21
CA ASP A 443 -2.93 -10.13 -21.51
C ASP A 443 -4.15 -9.85 -20.62
N ALA A 444 -4.11 -8.74 -19.85
CA ALA A 444 -5.23 -8.32 -19.00
C ALA A 444 -6.51 -8.09 -19.80
N ALA A 445 -6.42 -7.34 -20.89
CA ALA A 445 -7.59 -7.08 -21.73
C ALA A 445 -8.08 -8.35 -22.44
N TYR A 446 -7.19 -9.23 -22.92
CA TYR A 446 -7.58 -10.45 -23.63
C TYR A 446 -8.22 -11.52 -22.73
N ARG A 447 -8.04 -11.45 -21.42
CA ARG A 447 -8.78 -12.27 -20.44
C ARG A 447 -10.22 -11.78 -20.22
N CYS A 448 -10.56 -10.57 -20.65
CA CYS A 448 -11.91 -10.02 -20.60
C CYS A 448 -12.78 -10.50 -21.77
N ASP A 449 -14.09 -10.28 -21.66
CA ASP A 449 -15.03 -10.72 -22.69
C ASP A 449 -14.78 -9.98 -24.01
N ARG A 450 -14.90 -10.68 -25.13
CA ARG A 450 -14.46 -10.22 -26.46
C ARG A 450 -15.05 -8.87 -26.89
N ASP A 451 -16.26 -8.57 -26.45
CA ASP A 451 -16.97 -7.31 -26.67
C ASP A 451 -16.44 -6.14 -25.83
N GLN A 452 -15.87 -6.43 -24.65
CA GLN A 452 -15.24 -5.44 -23.77
C GLN A 452 -13.83 -5.04 -24.26
N GLN A 453 -13.08 -5.97 -24.86
CA GLN A 453 -11.66 -5.81 -25.21
C GLN A 453 -11.32 -4.53 -26.01
N PRO A 454 -12.09 -4.14 -27.06
CA PRO A 454 -11.79 -2.92 -27.81
C PRO A 454 -11.91 -1.65 -26.96
N GLN A 455 -12.85 -1.62 -26.01
CA GLN A 455 -13.03 -0.46 -25.13
C GLN A 455 -11.96 -0.40 -24.04
N LEU A 456 -11.54 -1.56 -23.52
CA LEU A 456 -10.48 -1.69 -22.53
C LEU A 456 -9.13 -1.23 -23.10
N LEU A 457 -8.75 -1.74 -24.26
CA LEU A 457 -7.50 -1.36 -24.95
C LEU A 457 -7.57 0.05 -25.58
N GLY A 458 -8.78 0.51 -25.91
CA GLY A 458 -9.04 1.88 -26.34
C GLY A 458 -8.88 2.93 -25.25
N ASN A 459 -8.79 2.53 -23.98
CA ASN A 459 -8.63 3.40 -22.82
C ASN A 459 -7.65 2.79 -21.80
N VAL A 460 -6.36 2.76 -22.14
CA VAL A 460 -5.32 2.37 -21.17
C VAL A 460 -5.08 3.54 -20.23
N VAL A 461 -5.28 3.38 -18.93
CA VAL A 461 -5.07 4.42 -17.92
C VAL A 461 -3.77 4.16 -17.17
N LEU A 462 -2.82 5.08 -17.25
CA LEU A 462 -1.52 4.96 -16.60
C LEU A 462 -1.47 5.79 -15.32
N ALA A 463 -1.24 5.12 -14.19
CA ALA A 463 -1.21 5.67 -12.84
C ALA A 463 0.01 5.15 -12.04
N GLY A 464 0.23 5.75 -10.86
CA GLY A 464 1.29 5.34 -9.94
C GLY A 464 2.59 6.14 -10.13
N GLY A 465 3.48 6.07 -9.13
CA GLY A 465 4.72 6.84 -9.14
C GLY A 465 5.70 6.44 -10.25
N GLY A 466 5.66 5.19 -10.71
CA GLY A 466 6.45 4.73 -11.84
C GLY A 466 5.99 5.27 -13.19
N ALA A 467 4.76 5.79 -13.29
CA ALA A 467 4.32 6.49 -14.49
C ALA A 467 5.05 7.82 -14.71
N CYS A 468 5.76 8.32 -13.69
CA CYS A 468 6.59 9.53 -13.79
C CYS A 468 8.03 9.26 -14.27
N LEU A 469 8.36 8.02 -14.64
CA LEU A 469 9.70 7.69 -15.13
C LEU A 469 9.94 8.28 -16.53
N GLY A 470 11.21 8.55 -16.82
CA GLY A 470 11.65 9.03 -18.12
C GLY A 470 12.03 10.52 -18.14
N PRO A 471 12.69 10.97 -19.22
CA PRO A 471 13.21 12.33 -19.33
C PRO A 471 12.12 13.38 -19.59
N THR A 472 10.93 12.95 -20.03
CA THR A 472 9.79 13.81 -20.32
C THR A 472 8.54 13.20 -19.70
N GLU A 473 7.52 14.02 -19.46
CA GLU A 473 6.25 13.54 -18.92
C GLU A 473 5.61 12.47 -19.82
N GLN A 474 5.86 12.49 -21.13
CA GLN A 474 5.20 11.58 -22.08
C GLN A 474 6.01 10.33 -22.43
N ALA A 475 7.21 10.20 -21.85
CA ALA A 475 8.12 9.10 -22.17
C ALA A 475 7.49 7.70 -21.93
N VAL A 476 6.91 7.44 -20.75
CA VAL A 476 6.21 6.17 -20.47
C VAL A 476 4.88 6.06 -21.22
N PRO A 477 3.99 7.08 -21.23
CA PRO A 477 2.74 7.02 -22.00
C PRO A 477 2.93 6.70 -23.49
N ASP A 478 3.86 7.39 -24.16
CA ASP A 478 4.10 7.21 -25.60
C ASP A 478 4.72 5.84 -25.89
N PHE A 479 5.69 5.41 -25.08
CA PHE A 479 6.26 4.08 -25.17
C PHE A 479 5.18 3.00 -25.03
N LEU A 480 4.35 3.09 -23.98
CA LEU A 480 3.32 2.10 -23.74
C LEU A 480 2.31 2.07 -24.88
N ARG A 481 1.89 3.24 -25.37
CA ARG A 481 0.97 3.36 -26.51
C ARG A 481 1.55 2.66 -27.74
N GLU A 482 2.77 3.00 -28.15
CA GLU A 482 3.40 2.45 -29.35
C GLU A 482 3.54 0.92 -29.26
N LYS A 483 4.04 0.41 -28.12
CA LYS A 483 4.27 -1.03 -27.96
C LYS A 483 2.97 -1.82 -27.88
N VAL A 484 1.96 -1.33 -27.16
CA VAL A 484 0.64 -1.97 -27.09
C VAL A 484 -0.04 -1.95 -28.45
N GLU A 485 -0.01 -0.82 -29.16
CA GLU A 485 -0.55 -0.69 -30.53
C GLU A 485 0.11 -1.68 -31.49
N THR A 486 1.44 -1.79 -31.45
CA THR A 486 2.21 -2.75 -32.27
C THR A 486 1.78 -4.20 -32.01
N MET A 487 1.59 -4.59 -30.76
CA MET A 487 1.21 -5.98 -30.41
C MET A 487 -0.24 -6.30 -30.76
N ILE A 488 -1.15 -5.32 -30.63
CA ILE A 488 -2.56 -5.49 -30.98
C ILE A 488 -2.71 -5.59 -32.49
N HIS A 489 -2.07 -4.69 -33.26
CA HIS A 489 -2.21 -4.69 -34.73
C HIS A 489 -1.63 -5.93 -35.41
N ALA A 490 -0.75 -6.68 -34.73
CA ALA A 490 -0.32 -7.99 -35.20
C ALA A 490 -1.46 -9.04 -35.24
N HIS A 491 -2.51 -8.86 -34.43
CA HIS A 491 -3.62 -9.82 -34.30
C HIS A 491 -4.97 -9.24 -34.75
N THR A 492 -5.24 -7.97 -34.42
CA THR A 492 -6.50 -7.27 -34.71
C THR A 492 -6.23 -5.87 -35.30
N PRO A 493 -5.91 -5.79 -36.60
CA PRO A 493 -5.69 -4.50 -37.27
C PRO A 493 -6.92 -3.59 -37.16
N GLY A 494 -6.70 -2.32 -36.83
CA GLY A 494 -7.76 -1.30 -36.77
C GLY A 494 -8.34 -1.02 -35.38
N TRP A 495 -7.98 -1.80 -34.36
CA TRP A 495 -8.28 -1.42 -32.97
C TRP A 495 -7.45 -0.20 -32.56
N ARG A 496 -8.11 0.77 -31.91
CA ARG A 496 -7.44 1.99 -31.45
C ARG A 496 -6.88 1.76 -30.06
N VAL A 497 -5.67 2.26 -29.83
CA VAL A 497 -5.05 2.30 -28.50
C VAL A 497 -4.89 3.75 -28.08
N LYS A 498 -5.36 4.08 -26.88
CA LYS A 498 -5.10 5.36 -26.25
C LYS A 498 -4.53 5.11 -24.85
N VAL A 499 -3.44 5.80 -24.53
CA VAL A 499 -2.92 5.85 -23.18
C VAL A 499 -3.30 7.20 -22.58
N LEU A 500 -4.05 7.16 -21.49
CA LEU A 500 -4.52 8.29 -20.70
C LEU A 500 -3.67 8.33 -19.43
N SER A 501 -3.13 9.49 -19.10
CA SER A 501 -2.43 9.68 -17.83
C SER A 501 -2.66 11.10 -17.34
N PRO A 502 -2.94 11.31 -16.04
CA PRO A 502 -3.02 12.65 -15.46
C PRO A 502 -1.70 13.43 -15.59
N GLY A 503 -1.71 14.70 -15.17
CA GLY A 503 -0.49 15.52 -15.11
C GLY A 503 0.58 14.85 -14.25
N ILE A 504 1.86 15.19 -14.47
CA ILE A 504 2.99 14.52 -13.79
C ILE A 504 2.88 14.53 -12.26
N THR A 505 2.33 15.62 -11.70
CA THR A 505 2.10 15.80 -10.26
C THR A 505 0.94 14.95 -9.74
N GLU A 506 -0.03 14.63 -10.59
CA GLU A 506 -1.26 13.91 -10.26
C GLU A 506 -1.10 12.39 -10.42
N ARG A 507 -0.18 11.91 -11.25
CA ARG A 507 0.05 10.45 -11.47
C ARG A 507 0.31 9.69 -10.16
N LYS A 508 1.09 10.28 -9.26
CA LYS A 508 1.41 9.73 -7.92
C LYS A 508 0.19 9.65 -6.99
N VAL A 509 -0.84 10.43 -7.27
CA VAL A 509 -2.07 10.56 -6.47
C VAL A 509 -3.33 10.24 -7.30
N CYS A 510 -3.19 9.58 -8.45
CA CYS A 510 -4.26 9.41 -9.45
C CYS A 510 -5.51 8.72 -8.85
N SER A 511 -5.33 7.60 -8.16
CA SER A 511 -6.44 6.92 -7.46
C SER A 511 -7.04 7.81 -6.36
N TRP A 512 -6.22 8.59 -5.65
CA TRP A 512 -6.71 9.52 -4.64
C TRP A 512 -7.56 10.64 -5.24
N LEU A 513 -7.14 11.20 -6.37
CA LEU A 513 -7.91 12.20 -7.13
C LEU A 513 -9.26 11.63 -7.58
N GLY A 514 -9.27 10.38 -8.05
CA GLY A 514 -10.51 9.67 -8.37
C GLY A 514 -11.43 9.50 -7.16
N GLY A 515 -10.87 9.21 -5.99
CA GLY A 515 -11.61 9.14 -4.72
C GLY A 515 -12.16 10.50 -4.29
N SER A 516 -11.37 11.57 -4.49
CA SER A 516 -11.78 12.96 -4.24
C SER A 516 -12.97 13.36 -5.11
N ILE A 517 -12.91 13.03 -6.42
CA ILE A 517 -14.01 13.24 -7.35
C ILE A 517 -15.24 12.44 -6.89
N LEU A 518 -15.10 11.12 -6.67
CA LEU A 518 -16.21 10.24 -6.28
C LEU A 518 -16.89 10.70 -4.99
N GLY A 519 -16.12 11.03 -3.96
CA GLY A 519 -16.64 11.48 -2.67
C GLY A 519 -17.33 12.84 -2.71
N SER A 520 -17.09 13.65 -3.75
CA SER A 520 -17.74 14.96 -3.96
C SER A 520 -19.06 14.88 -4.73
N LEU A 521 -19.39 13.73 -5.32
CA LEU A 521 -20.61 13.56 -6.10
C LEU A 521 -21.83 13.48 -5.18
N GLY A 522 -22.81 14.36 -5.36
CA GLY A 522 -24.06 14.32 -4.58
C GLY A 522 -24.87 13.01 -4.74
N THR A 523 -24.69 12.28 -5.84
CA THR A 523 -25.31 10.96 -6.06
C THR A 523 -24.63 9.84 -5.25
N PHE A 524 -23.45 10.09 -4.68
CA PHE A 524 -22.69 9.08 -3.93
C PHE A 524 -23.22 8.84 -2.52
N HIS A 525 -24.12 9.70 -2.00
CA HIS A 525 -24.63 9.62 -0.63
C HIS A 525 -25.32 8.28 -0.29
N GLU A 526 -25.87 7.55 -1.27
CA GLU A 526 -26.54 6.26 -1.03
C GLU A 526 -25.56 5.07 -0.91
N MET A 527 -24.31 5.26 -1.36
CA MET A 527 -23.30 4.19 -1.41
C MET A 527 -22.62 3.95 -0.06
N TRP A 528 -22.59 4.95 0.82
CA TRP A 528 -21.96 4.84 2.13
C TRP A 528 -22.55 3.69 2.94
N ILE A 529 -21.69 2.96 3.64
CA ILE A 529 -22.07 2.08 4.74
C ILE A 529 -22.17 2.97 5.97
N THR A 530 -23.34 3.07 6.59
CA THR A 530 -23.51 3.84 7.83
C THR A 530 -23.21 2.99 9.04
N ARG A 531 -22.90 3.61 10.19
CA ARG A 531 -22.74 2.90 11.47
C ARG A 531 -23.96 2.03 11.81
N ALA A 532 -25.18 2.52 11.55
CA ALA A 532 -26.40 1.77 11.79
C ALA A 532 -26.48 0.50 10.93
N GLU A 533 -26.10 0.59 9.65
CA GLU A 533 -26.04 -0.58 8.77
C GLU A 533 -24.93 -1.54 9.18
N TYR A 534 -23.78 -1.04 9.62
CA TYR A 534 -22.72 -1.87 10.18
C TYR A 534 -23.18 -2.64 11.43
N GLU A 535 -23.88 -1.98 12.36
CA GLU A 535 -24.42 -2.62 13.56
C GLU A 535 -25.50 -3.67 13.26
N GLU A 536 -26.27 -3.49 12.18
CA GLU A 536 -27.33 -4.41 11.76
C GLU A 536 -26.78 -5.63 10.98
N TYR A 537 -25.89 -5.39 10.01
CA TYR A 537 -25.43 -6.41 9.05
C TYR A 537 -24.01 -6.94 9.32
N GLY A 538 -23.26 -6.29 10.21
CA GLY A 538 -21.85 -6.59 10.50
C GLY A 538 -20.91 -6.25 9.35
N THR A 539 -19.66 -6.74 9.44
CA THR A 539 -18.59 -6.47 8.48
C THR A 539 -18.89 -6.97 7.06
N ALA A 540 -19.69 -8.03 6.91
CA ALA A 540 -20.02 -8.64 5.63
C ALA A 540 -20.74 -7.70 4.65
N ILE A 541 -21.35 -6.61 5.14
CA ILE A 541 -22.02 -5.61 4.31
C ILE A 541 -21.08 -4.96 3.27
N VAL A 542 -19.77 -4.93 3.56
CA VAL A 542 -18.75 -4.36 2.67
C VAL A 542 -18.78 -5.00 1.29
N ASN A 543 -18.96 -6.32 1.21
CA ASN A 543 -18.93 -7.06 -0.05
C ASN A 543 -20.20 -6.83 -0.89
N ARG A 544 -21.26 -6.26 -0.29
CA ARG A 544 -22.50 -5.91 -0.99
C ARG A 544 -22.52 -4.46 -1.45
N LYS A 545 -22.09 -3.53 -0.58
CA LYS A 545 -22.16 -2.08 -0.87
C LYS A 545 -20.93 -1.54 -1.60
N CYS A 546 -19.78 -2.19 -1.46
CA CYS A 546 -18.52 -1.80 -2.09
C CYS A 546 -18.08 -2.90 -3.06
N PRO A 547 -18.66 -2.99 -4.29
CA PRO A 547 -18.43 -4.11 -5.20
C PRO A 547 -17.04 -4.19 -5.83
#